data_AF-A0A1A6A3A1-F1
#
_entry.id   AF-A0A1A6A3A1-F1
#
_cell.length_a   1.000
_cell.length_b   1.000
_cell.length_c   1.000
_cell.angle_alpha   90.00
_cell.angle_beta   90.00
_cell.angle_gamma   90.00
#
_symmetry.space_group_name_H-M   'P 1'
#
loop_
_entity.id
_entity.type
_entity.pdbx_description
1 polymer ?
#
loop_
_entity_poly.entity_id
_entity_poly.type
_entity_poly.pdbx_seq_one_letter_code
_entity_poly.pdbx_strand_id
1 'polypeptide(L)'
;MAINTAEFIADKLERKIAVLRIHDESSATPLTINGFTATSREFSPSPSGTRWKRDYQYLRGNRAYLKDRDELEGIVKHVTGGWGDKEEAEGGSKWISTSGDLEWAIYEIARRLSIFQRSEVELSLIKHEKFPRSFKGIKDIQVDPLPLLNRFLQNRQNGDKKLTQQAIHFANASNEILYFGKIFPKFILETTVWTYLTPGFELPEYFYKPRESWGVDECWINRLVWTPSENLSYTEVKQRIEQRREVVRVEDETVNKMNELKL
;
A
#
# COMPACT_ATOMS: atom_id res chain seq x y z
N MET A 1 1.49 -25.80 -13.54
CA MET A 1 1.52 -25.29 -12.15
C MET A 1 0.99 -23.87 -12.19
N ALA A 2 -0.13 -23.60 -11.50
CA ALA A 2 -0.59 -22.22 -11.32
C ALA A 2 0.39 -21.53 -10.36
N ILE A 3 0.87 -20.34 -10.72
CA ILE A 3 1.72 -19.54 -9.82
C ILE A 3 0.81 -19.06 -8.68
N ASN A 4 1.22 -19.25 -7.43
CA ASN A 4 0.51 -18.70 -6.29
C ASN A 4 0.49 -17.16 -6.39
N THR A 5 -0.70 -16.56 -6.41
CA THR A 5 -0.87 -15.10 -6.56
C THR A 5 -0.13 -14.31 -5.48
N ALA A 6 -0.09 -14.80 -4.23
CA ALA A 6 0.63 -14.14 -3.15
C ALA A 6 2.15 -14.13 -3.39
N GLU A 7 2.72 -15.24 -3.86
CA GLU A 7 4.13 -15.34 -4.23
C GLU A 7 4.46 -14.46 -5.42
N PHE A 8 3.59 -14.42 -6.43
CA PHE A 8 3.73 -13.53 -7.57
C PHE A 8 3.76 -12.07 -7.13
N ILE A 9 2.83 -11.64 -6.28
CA ILE A 9 2.79 -10.28 -5.75
C ILE A 9 4.06 -10.00 -4.93
N ALA A 10 4.45 -10.91 -4.02
CA ALA A 10 5.64 -10.76 -3.20
C ALA A 10 6.92 -10.59 -4.06
N ASP A 11 7.13 -11.40 -5.10
CA ASP A 11 8.26 -11.26 -6.05
C ASP A 11 8.27 -9.87 -6.71
N LYS A 12 7.11 -9.37 -7.15
CA LYS A 12 7.02 -8.05 -7.78
C LYS A 12 7.36 -6.91 -6.82
N LEU A 13 6.92 -7.02 -5.56
CA LEU A 13 7.20 -6.03 -4.53
C LEU A 13 8.67 -6.05 -4.10
N GLU A 14 9.24 -7.24 -3.87
CA GLU A 14 10.65 -7.41 -3.50
C GLU A 14 11.59 -6.84 -4.56
N ARG A 15 11.29 -7.10 -5.83
CA ARG A 15 12.02 -6.54 -6.98
C ARG A 15 11.77 -5.06 -7.21
N LYS A 16 10.85 -4.45 -6.45
CA LYS A 16 10.42 -3.04 -6.60
C LYS A 16 10.00 -2.74 -8.03
N ILE A 17 9.22 -3.65 -8.63
CA ILE A 17 8.61 -3.48 -9.95
C ILE A 17 7.09 -3.40 -9.91
N ALA A 18 6.51 -3.49 -8.71
CA ALA A 18 5.11 -3.15 -8.43
C ALA A 18 4.96 -2.50 -7.05
N VAL A 19 3.78 -1.94 -6.81
CA VAL A 19 3.27 -1.46 -5.52
C VAL A 19 1.79 -1.82 -5.40
N LEU A 20 1.23 -1.73 -4.21
CA LEU A 20 -0.14 -2.06 -3.88
C LEU A 20 -0.97 -0.80 -3.60
N ARG A 21 -2.21 -0.76 -4.06
CA ARG A 21 -3.21 0.24 -3.66
C ARG A 21 -4.41 -0.48 -3.06
N ILE A 22 -4.65 -0.24 -1.78
CA ILE A 22 -5.87 -0.63 -1.07
C ILE A 22 -6.95 0.42 -1.30
N HIS A 23 -8.14 0.02 -1.71
CA HIS A 23 -9.23 0.97 -1.90
C HIS A 23 -10.58 0.30 -1.72
N ASP A 24 -11.61 1.12 -1.60
CA ASP A 24 -13.00 0.74 -1.34
C ASP A 24 -13.90 1.93 -1.73
N GLU A 25 -15.21 1.79 -1.53
CA GLU A 25 -16.20 2.82 -1.86
C GLU A 25 -15.98 4.16 -1.13
N SER A 26 -15.26 4.17 -0.01
CA SER A 26 -15.02 5.37 0.80
C SER A 26 -13.71 6.07 0.43
N SER A 27 -12.86 5.39 -0.34
CA SER A 27 -11.55 5.90 -0.74
C SER A 27 -11.67 7.21 -1.53
N ALA A 28 -10.92 8.23 -1.10
CA ALA A 28 -10.90 9.53 -1.76
C ALA A 28 -10.50 9.46 -3.25
N THR A 29 -9.64 8.50 -3.59
CA THR A 29 -9.15 8.24 -4.94
C THR A 29 -9.59 6.84 -5.37
N PRO A 30 -10.86 6.65 -5.78
CA PRO A 30 -11.38 5.35 -6.17
C PRO A 30 -10.82 4.91 -7.53
N LEU A 31 -10.85 3.60 -7.78
CA LEU A 31 -10.56 3.05 -9.11
C LEU A 31 -11.71 3.40 -10.07
N THR A 32 -11.35 3.91 -11.24
CA THR A 32 -12.30 4.17 -12.34
C THR A 32 -11.76 3.59 -13.64
N ILE A 33 -12.55 3.66 -14.72
CA ILE A 33 -12.08 3.34 -16.08
C ILE A 33 -10.86 4.17 -16.50
N ASN A 34 -10.64 5.33 -15.88
CA ASN A 34 -9.51 6.22 -16.13
C ASN A 34 -8.35 5.99 -15.14
N GLY A 35 -8.42 4.96 -14.30
CA GLY A 35 -7.45 4.64 -13.26
C GLY A 35 -7.73 5.44 -11.99
N PHE A 36 -6.69 5.67 -11.19
CA PHE A 36 -6.78 6.47 -9.97
C PHE A 36 -6.44 7.93 -10.28
N THR A 37 -7.21 8.86 -9.72
CA THR A 37 -6.99 10.32 -9.85
C THR A 37 -7.01 10.94 -8.47
N ALA A 38 -6.01 11.76 -8.17
CA ALA A 38 -5.93 12.50 -6.92
C ALA A 38 -7.09 13.51 -6.82
N THR A 39 -7.50 13.85 -5.61
CA THR A 39 -8.68 14.68 -5.37
C THR A 39 -8.46 16.16 -5.58
N SER A 40 -7.21 16.60 -5.81
CA SER A 40 -6.95 18.01 -6.00
C SER A 40 -7.67 18.60 -7.21
N ARG A 41 -8.21 19.82 -7.05
CA ARG A 41 -9.01 20.51 -8.08
C ARG A 41 -8.29 20.61 -9.43
N GLU A 42 -6.95 20.69 -9.44
CA GLU A 42 -6.18 20.74 -10.68
C GLU A 42 -6.30 19.48 -11.54
N PHE A 43 -6.60 18.33 -10.92
CA PHE A 43 -6.82 17.05 -11.58
C PHE A 43 -8.30 16.78 -11.89
N SER A 44 -9.17 17.77 -11.71
CA SER A 44 -10.59 17.68 -12.07
C SER A 44 -10.89 18.49 -13.34
N PRO A 45 -11.48 17.89 -14.39
CA PRO A 45 -11.72 16.45 -14.56
C PRO A 45 -10.40 15.68 -14.72
N SER A 46 -10.46 14.36 -14.50
CA SER A 46 -9.30 13.46 -14.57
C SER A 46 -8.48 13.71 -15.85
N PRO A 47 -7.18 14.03 -15.75
CA PRO A 47 -6.41 14.42 -16.93
C PRO A 47 -6.22 13.23 -17.87
N SER A 48 -6.49 13.47 -19.16
CA SER A 48 -6.14 12.52 -20.23
C SER A 48 -4.63 12.35 -20.33
N GLY A 49 -4.20 11.29 -21.02
CA GLY A 49 -2.77 11.06 -21.27
C GLY A 49 -2.05 12.23 -21.96
N THR A 50 -2.71 12.86 -22.94
CA THR A 50 -2.18 14.03 -23.65
C THR A 50 -2.08 15.25 -22.74
N ARG A 51 -3.13 15.54 -21.96
CA ARG A 51 -3.12 16.63 -20.97
C ARG A 51 -2.02 16.41 -19.94
N TRP A 52 -1.89 15.19 -19.43
CA TRP A 52 -0.86 14.82 -18.47
C TRP A 52 0.55 15.07 -18.98
N LYS A 53 0.82 14.64 -20.22
CA LYS A 53 2.12 14.79 -20.86
C LYS A 53 2.50 16.27 -21.06
N ARG A 54 1.53 17.12 -21.37
CA ARG A 54 1.72 18.57 -21.54
C ARG A 54 1.92 19.29 -20.20
N ASP A 55 1.06 19.00 -19.23
CA ASP A 55 0.90 19.83 -18.03
C ASP A 55 1.73 19.35 -16.83
N TYR A 56 2.12 18.07 -16.77
CA TYR A 56 2.73 17.51 -15.56
C TYR A 56 3.99 16.69 -15.81
N GLN A 57 4.13 16.06 -16.98
CA GLN A 57 5.24 15.10 -17.20
C GLN A 57 6.65 15.73 -17.03
N TYR A 58 6.80 17.05 -17.17
CA TYR A 58 8.06 17.74 -16.91
C TYR A 58 8.50 17.64 -15.43
N LEU A 59 7.57 17.54 -14.49
CA LEU A 59 7.83 17.40 -13.05
C LEU A 59 8.57 16.11 -12.71
N ARG A 60 8.51 15.09 -13.58
CA ARG A 60 9.33 13.87 -13.43
C ARG A 60 10.82 14.16 -13.54
N GLY A 61 11.20 15.08 -14.43
CA GLY A 61 12.59 15.49 -14.64
C GLY A 61 13.03 16.64 -13.74
N ASN A 62 12.12 17.55 -13.41
CA ASN A 62 12.36 18.68 -12.51
C ASN A 62 11.67 18.47 -11.16
N ARG A 63 12.41 17.92 -10.20
CA ARG A 63 11.95 17.68 -8.83
C ARG A 63 12.14 18.87 -7.88
N ALA A 64 12.34 20.09 -8.39
CA ALA A 64 12.51 21.28 -7.56
C ALA A 64 11.29 21.56 -6.67
N TYR A 65 10.08 21.28 -7.16
CA TYR A 65 8.83 21.45 -6.41
C TYR A 65 8.78 20.62 -5.12
N LEU A 66 9.51 19.49 -5.03
CA LEU A 66 9.60 18.68 -3.81
C LEU A 66 10.50 19.32 -2.73
N LYS A 67 11.07 20.49 -2.99
CA LYS A 67 11.76 21.31 -1.99
C LYS A 67 10.86 22.43 -1.46
N ASP A 68 9.75 22.68 -2.12
CA ASP A 68 8.78 23.68 -1.71
C ASP A 68 8.14 23.29 -0.37
N ARG A 69 7.97 24.28 0.50
CA ARG A 69 7.47 24.03 1.84
C ARG A 69 6.01 23.57 1.81
N ASP A 70 5.17 24.21 1.00
CA ASP A 70 3.74 23.91 0.96
C ASP A 70 3.50 22.52 0.39
N GLU A 71 4.32 22.10 -0.59
CA GLU A 71 4.28 20.75 -1.12
C GLU A 71 4.67 19.70 -0.06
N LEU A 72 5.71 19.95 0.73
CA LEU A 72 6.12 19.05 1.82
C LEU A 72 5.08 19.00 2.95
N GLU A 73 4.45 20.13 3.29
CA GLU A 73 3.32 20.16 4.22
C GLU A 73 2.11 19.42 3.67
N GLY A 74 1.86 19.50 2.37
CA GLY A 74 0.84 18.72 1.66
C GLY A 74 1.11 17.21 1.74
N ILE A 75 2.36 16.78 1.58
CA ILE A 75 2.76 15.38 1.77
C ILE A 75 2.52 14.95 3.23
N VAL A 76 2.96 15.75 4.22
CA VAL A 76 2.71 15.44 5.64
C VAL A 76 1.22 15.25 5.88
N LYS A 77 0.38 16.22 5.49
CA LYS A 77 -1.08 16.16 5.66
C LYS A 77 -1.68 14.94 4.98
N HIS A 78 -1.25 14.62 3.76
CA HIS A 78 -1.74 13.45 3.03
C HIS A 78 -1.40 12.14 3.76
N VAL A 79 -0.14 11.97 4.18
CA VAL A 79 0.32 10.76 4.84
C VAL A 79 -0.31 10.61 6.23
N THR A 80 -0.41 11.70 7.01
CA THR A 80 -1.00 11.66 8.38
C THR A 80 -2.52 11.61 8.38
N GLY A 81 -3.18 12.17 7.36
CA GLY A 81 -4.62 12.03 7.16
C GLY A 81 -5.03 10.56 6.93
N GLY A 82 -4.03 9.70 6.72
CA GLY A 82 -4.22 8.30 6.41
C GLY A 82 -4.87 8.14 5.04
N TRP A 83 -5.37 6.95 4.80
CA TRP A 83 -6.15 6.63 3.62
C TRP A 83 -7.64 6.94 3.88
N GLY A 84 -7.89 7.93 4.72
CA GLY A 84 -9.19 8.27 5.31
C GLY A 84 -10.16 8.89 4.31
N ASP A 85 -11.43 8.90 4.74
CA ASP A 85 -12.60 9.32 3.98
C ASP A 85 -12.47 10.76 3.46
N LYS A 86 -13.36 11.14 2.54
CA LYS A 86 -13.40 12.39 1.74
C LYS A 86 -13.47 13.69 2.56
N GLU A 87 -12.63 13.91 3.57
CA GLU A 87 -12.60 15.19 4.27
C GLU A 87 -12.00 16.27 3.36
N GLU A 88 -12.89 17.21 3.06
CA GLU A 88 -12.75 18.37 2.19
C GLU A 88 -11.80 19.40 2.81
N ALA A 89 -10.52 19.05 3.03
CA ALA A 89 -9.51 20.08 3.14
C ALA A 89 -9.54 20.89 1.84
N GLU A 90 -9.75 22.21 1.93
CA GLU A 90 -9.93 23.10 0.79
C GLU A 90 -8.90 22.82 -0.31
N GLY A 91 -9.33 22.17 -1.40
CA GLY A 91 -8.51 21.91 -2.58
C GLY A 91 -8.03 20.47 -2.78
N GLY A 92 -8.33 19.51 -1.90
CA GLY A 92 -8.04 18.07 -2.07
C GLY A 92 -6.54 17.70 -2.04
N SER A 93 -6.22 16.41 -2.02
CA SER A 93 -4.82 15.95 -2.06
C SER A 93 -4.32 15.82 -3.50
N LYS A 94 -3.06 16.20 -3.73
CA LYS A 94 -2.35 15.94 -4.99
C LYS A 94 -1.77 14.54 -5.09
N TRP A 95 -1.87 13.77 -4.01
CA TRP A 95 -1.15 12.52 -3.84
C TRP A 95 -2.12 11.34 -3.78
N ILE A 96 -1.65 10.20 -4.26
CA ILE A 96 -2.31 8.90 -4.16
C ILE A 96 -1.33 7.97 -3.45
N SER A 97 -1.70 7.48 -2.26
CA SER A 97 -0.90 6.54 -1.48
C SER A 97 -0.90 5.14 -2.08
N THR A 98 0.27 4.52 -2.13
CA THR A 98 0.47 3.11 -2.44
C THR A 98 1.49 2.52 -1.47
N SER A 99 1.51 1.20 -1.31
CA SER A 99 2.40 0.50 -0.38
C SER A 99 3.29 -0.49 -1.13
N GLY A 100 4.55 -0.57 -0.74
CA GLY A 100 5.48 -1.62 -1.16
C GLY A 100 5.56 -2.79 -0.18
N ASP A 101 4.66 -2.90 0.80
CA ASP A 101 4.66 -3.92 1.86
C ASP A 101 3.34 -4.72 1.83
N LEU A 102 3.43 -6.01 1.51
CA LEU A 102 2.27 -6.90 1.43
C LEU A 102 1.66 -7.16 2.82
N GLU A 103 2.47 -7.38 3.84
CA GLU A 103 1.97 -7.62 5.21
C GLU A 103 1.19 -6.42 5.71
N TRP A 104 1.71 -5.21 5.44
CA TRP A 104 1.02 -3.97 5.77
C TRP A 104 -0.32 -3.88 5.05
N ALA A 105 -0.36 -4.27 3.77
CA ALA A 105 -1.59 -4.24 3.00
C ALA A 105 -2.64 -5.23 3.53
N ILE A 106 -2.24 -6.46 3.88
CA ILE A 106 -3.15 -7.45 4.49
C ILE A 106 -3.66 -6.96 5.84
N TYR A 107 -2.78 -6.39 6.67
CA TYR A 107 -3.15 -5.76 7.94
C TYR A 107 -4.23 -4.69 7.74
N GLU A 108 -4.02 -3.75 6.82
CA GLU A 108 -4.95 -2.64 6.59
C GLU A 108 -6.28 -3.12 5.96
N ILE A 109 -6.26 -4.10 5.06
CA ILE A 109 -7.47 -4.75 4.53
C ILE A 109 -8.29 -5.37 5.68
N ALA A 110 -7.64 -6.19 6.52
CA ALA A 110 -8.31 -6.84 7.64
C ALA A 110 -8.88 -5.80 8.64
N ARG A 111 -8.14 -4.71 8.87
CA ARG A 111 -8.58 -3.60 9.73
C ARG A 111 -9.81 -2.88 9.15
N ARG A 112 -9.85 -2.63 7.84
CA ARG A 112 -11.01 -2.01 7.16
C ARG A 112 -12.26 -2.88 7.21
N LEU A 113 -12.10 -4.19 6.98
CA LEU A 113 -13.21 -5.14 7.04
C LEU A 113 -13.74 -5.30 8.48
N SER A 114 -12.86 -5.36 9.48
CA SER A 114 -13.25 -5.63 10.88
C SER A 114 -13.64 -4.37 11.66
N ILE A 115 -12.81 -3.33 11.66
CA ILE A 115 -13.00 -2.13 12.50
C ILE A 115 -13.90 -1.12 11.78
N PHE A 116 -13.65 -0.89 10.50
CA PHE A 116 -14.43 0.09 9.71
C PHE A 116 -15.66 -0.52 9.04
N GLN A 117 -15.91 -1.82 9.27
CA GLN A 117 -17.09 -2.53 8.79
C GLN A 117 -17.34 -2.36 7.28
N ARG A 118 -16.27 -2.27 6.49
CA ARG A 118 -16.38 -2.28 5.04
C ARG A 118 -16.86 -3.67 4.61
N SER A 119 -17.84 -3.73 3.71
CA SER A 119 -18.31 -4.99 3.13
C SER A 119 -17.25 -5.61 2.22
N GLU A 120 -16.54 -4.73 1.49
CA GLU A 120 -15.59 -5.08 0.46
C GLU A 120 -14.39 -4.12 0.49
N VAL A 121 -13.20 -4.67 0.30
CA VAL A 121 -11.96 -3.93 0.12
C VAL A 121 -11.23 -4.49 -1.07
N GLU A 122 -10.77 -3.62 -1.96
CA GLU A 122 -10.03 -4.00 -3.15
C GLU A 122 -8.53 -3.77 -2.97
N LEU A 123 -7.72 -4.66 -3.55
CA LEU A 123 -6.27 -4.55 -3.61
C LEU A 123 -5.83 -4.54 -5.07
N SER A 124 -5.44 -3.37 -5.56
CA SER A 124 -4.88 -3.22 -6.91
C SER A 124 -3.36 -3.36 -6.90
N LEU A 125 -2.84 -4.25 -7.75
CA LEU A 125 -1.41 -4.35 -8.04
C LEU A 125 -1.05 -3.36 -9.15
N ILE A 126 -0.17 -2.42 -8.85
CA ILE A 126 0.22 -1.35 -9.77
C ILE A 126 1.68 -1.55 -10.18
N LYS A 127 1.90 -1.60 -11.48
CA LYS A 127 3.22 -1.66 -12.10
C LYS A 127 4.07 -0.45 -11.70
N HIS A 128 5.22 -0.69 -11.10
CA HIS A 128 6.16 0.32 -10.65
C HIS A 128 7.42 0.27 -11.54
N GLU A 129 7.36 0.94 -12.70
CA GLU A 129 8.45 0.87 -13.68
C GLU A 129 9.44 2.05 -13.61
N LYS A 130 10.72 1.70 -13.63
CA LYS A 130 11.78 2.65 -14.03
C LYS A 130 11.78 2.76 -15.55
N PHE A 131 11.03 3.73 -16.08
CA PHE A 131 11.04 3.97 -17.52
C PHE A 131 12.43 4.39 -18.01
N PRO A 132 12.96 3.78 -19.10
CA PRO A 132 14.21 4.22 -19.70
C PRO A 132 14.09 5.66 -20.22
N ARG A 133 15.25 6.32 -20.40
CA ARG A 133 15.30 7.69 -20.92
C ARG A 133 14.65 7.82 -22.31
N SER A 134 14.73 6.76 -23.12
CA SER A 134 14.15 6.68 -24.47
C SER A 134 12.63 6.53 -24.50
N PHE A 135 11.97 6.18 -23.38
CA PHE A 135 10.51 6.00 -23.38
C PHE A 135 9.78 7.34 -23.57
N LYS A 136 9.05 7.47 -24.68
CA LYS A 136 8.29 8.67 -25.08
C LYS A 136 6.82 8.66 -24.67
N GLY A 137 6.33 7.55 -24.12
CA GLY A 137 4.95 7.41 -23.67
C GLY A 137 4.64 8.22 -22.41
N ILE A 138 3.37 8.15 -21.99
CA ILE A 138 2.88 8.74 -20.75
C ILE A 138 3.47 7.97 -19.57
N LYS A 139 4.05 8.73 -18.63
CA LYS A 139 4.65 8.24 -17.38
C LYS A 139 3.90 8.87 -16.22
N ASP A 140 3.61 8.07 -15.22
CA ASP A 140 3.25 8.55 -13.89
C ASP A 140 4.43 9.28 -13.22
N ILE A 141 4.13 9.95 -12.10
CA ILE A 141 5.12 10.66 -11.29
C ILE A 141 5.06 10.07 -9.90
N GLN A 142 6.11 9.32 -9.58
CA GLN A 142 6.24 8.59 -8.32
C GLN A 142 7.27 9.27 -7.43
N VAL A 143 7.00 9.30 -6.14
CA VAL A 143 7.82 9.92 -5.11
C VAL A 143 7.92 9.00 -3.91
N ASP A 144 9.15 8.77 -3.44
CA ASP A 144 9.40 8.20 -2.12
C ASP A 144 9.31 9.35 -1.09
N PRO A 145 8.30 9.36 -0.20
CA PRO A 145 8.10 10.44 0.75
C PRO A 145 9.15 10.42 1.88
N LEU A 146 9.78 9.30 2.21
CA LEU A 146 10.62 9.18 3.40
C LEU A 146 11.85 10.11 3.38
N PRO A 147 12.67 10.17 2.31
CA PRO A 147 13.77 11.12 2.25
C PRO A 147 13.31 12.58 2.32
N LEU A 148 12.13 12.89 1.75
CA LEU A 148 11.57 14.23 1.74
C LEU A 148 11.12 14.67 3.13
N LEU A 149 10.38 13.80 3.83
CA LEU A 149 9.87 14.04 5.18
C LEU A 149 11.00 14.15 6.20
N ASN A 150 12.02 13.29 6.11
CA ASN A 150 13.20 13.37 6.99
C ASN A 150 13.95 14.69 6.81
N ARG A 151 14.19 15.11 5.56
CA ARG A 151 14.80 16.42 5.28
C ARG A 151 13.91 17.57 5.76
N PHE A 152 12.59 17.45 5.59
CA PHE A 152 11.64 18.46 6.05
C PHE A 152 11.66 18.61 7.58
N LEU A 153 11.77 17.50 8.32
CA LEU A 153 11.89 17.50 9.77
C LEU A 153 13.20 18.16 10.24
N GLN A 154 14.33 17.87 9.58
CA GLN A 154 15.64 18.44 9.92
C GLN A 154 15.72 19.96 9.72
N ASN A 155 15.09 20.47 8.67
CA ASN A 155 15.14 21.90 8.31
C ASN A 155 14.06 22.75 9.02
N ARG A 156 13.17 22.13 9.81
CA ARG A 156 12.06 22.84 10.46
C ARG A 156 12.51 23.53 11.75
N GLN A 157 12.53 24.86 11.74
CA GLN A 157 12.67 25.67 12.96
C GLN A 157 11.33 25.81 13.71
N ASN A 158 10.21 25.97 13.00
CA ASN A 158 8.85 26.07 13.55
C ASN A 158 7.87 25.24 12.71
N GLY A 159 6.97 24.49 13.37
CA GLY A 159 5.96 23.63 12.75
C GLY A 159 5.65 22.40 13.60
N ASP A 160 4.57 21.69 13.26
CA ASP A 160 4.16 20.48 13.99
C ASP A 160 5.10 19.30 13.69
N LYS A 161 6.23 19.27 14.40
CA LYS A 161 7.24 18.20 14.34
C LYS A 161 6.62 16.84 14.62
N LYS A 162 5.60 16.78 15.48
CA LYS A 162 4.91 15.55 15.86
C LYS A 162 4.15 14.99 14.66
N LEU A 163 3.40 15.80 13.92
CA LEU A 163 2.74 15.36 12.68
C LEU A 163 3.76 14.86 11.65
N THR A 164 4.88 15.56 11.45
CA THR A 164 5.92 15.09 10.50
C THR A 164 6.53 13.77 10.94
N GLN A 165 6.78 13.56 12.24
CA GLN A 165 7.25 12.27 12.77
C GLN A 165 6.22 11.17 12.56
N GLN A 166 4.94 11.44 12.81
CA GLN A 166 3.85 10.50 12.52
C GLN A 166 3.81 10.13 11.03
N ALA A 167 3.97 11.10 10.13
CA ALA A 167 4.06 10.85 8.70
C ALA A 167 5.23 9.92 8.36
N ILE A 168 6.42 10.18 8.93
CA ILE A 168 7.61 9.34 8.73
C ILE A 168 7.35 7.92 9.23
N HIS A 169 6.77 7.76 10.42
CA HIS A 169 6.46 6.44 10.98
C HIS A 169 5.47 5.67 10.09
N PHE A 170 4.42 6.33 9.61
CA PHE A 170 3.43 5.72 8.73
C PHE A 170 4.02 5.32 7.37
N ALA A 171 4.73 6.24 6.72
CA ALA A 171 5.36 5.99 5.42
C ALA A 171 6.40 4.87 5.51
N ASN A 172 7.12 4.78 6.64
CA ASN A 172 8.10 3.73 6.87
C ASN A 172 7.44 2.37 7.12
N ALA A 173 6.38 2.33 7.94
CA ALA A 173 5.64 1.12 8.24
C ALA A 173 5.01 0.48 6.99
N SER A 174 4.51 1.30 6.08
CA SER A 174 3.82 0.85 4.85
C SER A 174 4.73 0.76 3.63
N ASN A 175 6.02 1.09 3.75
CA ASN A 175 6.92 1.26 2.60
C ASN A 175 6.26 2.13 1.50
N GLU A 176 5.76 3.30 1.90
CA GLU A 176 4.86 4.11 1.10
C GLU A 176 5.53 4.67 -0.16
N ILE A 177 4.81 4.61 -1.27
CA ILE A 177 5.15 5.31 -2.50
C ILE A 177 3.96 6.20 -2.88
N LEU A 178 4.24 7.48 -3.09
CA LEU A 178 3.22 8.45 -3.48
C LEU A 178 3.22 8.63 -5.00
N TYR A 179 2.02 8.62 -5.58
CA TYR A 179 1.81 9.01 -6.96
C TYR A 179 1.22 10.42 -6.99
N PHE A 180 1.89 11.33 -7.69
CA PHE A 180 1.36 12.66 -7.93
C PHE A 180 0.25 12.57 -8.98
N GLY A 181 -0.93 13.08 -8.66
CA GLY A 181 -2.06 13.34 -9.55
C GLY A 181 -2.78 12.13 -10.14
N LYS A 182 -2.07 11.15 -10.70
CA LYS A 182 -2.69 10.10 -11.51
C LYS A 182 -1.90 8.79 -11.56
N ILE A 183 -2.63 7.68 -11.47
CA ILE A 183 -2.18 6.34 -11.84
C ILE A 183 -3.01 5.89 -13.04
N PHE A 184 -2.36 5.61 -14.16
CA PHE A 184 -3.06 5.27 -15.40
C PHE A 184 -3.55 3.81 -15.42
N PRO A 185 -4.69 3.50 -16.08
CA PRO A 185 -5.25 2.15 -16.13
C PRO A 185 -4.26 1.11 -16.62
N LYS A 186 -3.45 1.44 -17.64
CA LYS A 186 -2.42 0.56 -18.21
C LYS A 186 -1.32 0.14 -17.23
N PHE A 187 -1.22 0.78 -16.06
CA PHE A 187 -0.28 0.41 -15.01
C PHE A 187 -0.93 -0.44 -13.92
N ILE A 188 -2.25 -0.61 -13.94
CA ILE A 188 -2.95 -1.50 -13.02
C ILE A 188 -2.90 -2.90 -13.64
N LEU A 189 -2.17 -3.80 -13.00
CA LEU A 189 -1.93 -5.16 -13.49
C LEU A 189 -3.10 -6.08 -13.14
N GLU A 190 -3.59 -5.96 -11.92
CA GLU A 190 -4.63 -6.81 -11.36
C GLU A 190 -5.34 -6.07 -10.23
N THR A 191 -6.57 -6.45 -9.92
CA THR A 191 -7.29 -6.01 -8.73
C THR A 191 -8.01 -7.21 -8.13
N THR A 192 -7.78 -7.46 -6.85
CA THR A 192 -8.43 -8.55 -6.10
C THR A 192 -9.42 -7.97 -5.11
N VAL A 193 -10.49 -8.70 -4.87
CA VAL A 193 -11.59 -8.31 -4.00
C VAL A 193 -11.51 -9.10 -2.70
N TRP A 194 -11.56 -8.40 -1.58
CA TRP A 194 -11.48 -8.95 -0.24
C TRP A 194 -12.78 -8.68 0.50
N THR A 195 -13.34 -9.72 1.11
CA THR A 195 -14.50 -9.62 1.99
C THR A 195 -14.17 -10.24 3.34
N TYR A 196 -15.06 -10.06 4.32
CA TYR A 196 -14.91 -10.72 5.62
C TYR A 196 -14.84 -12.27 5.49
N LEU A 197 -15.53 -12.83 4.49
CA LEU A 197 -15.61 -14.28 4.28
C LEU A 197 -14.51 -14.82 3.38
N THR A 198 -14.08 -14.06 2.37
CA THR A 198 -13.20 -14.53 1.30
C THR A 198 -11.97 -13.62 1.15
N PRO A 199 -10.75 -14.14 1.26
CA PRO A 199 -9.57 -13.37 0.93
C PRO A 199 -9.46 -13.22 -0.60
N GLY A 200 -8.79 -12.17 -1.07
CA GLY A 200 -8.59 -11.92 -2.50
C GLY A 200 -7.63 -12.91 -3.18
N PHE A 201 -6.82 -13.60 -2.38
CA PHE A 201 -6.00 -14.75 -2.77
C PHE A 201 -5.62 -15.56 -1.52
N GLU A 202 -5.06 -16.75 -1.70
CA GLU A 202 -4.56 -17.57 -0.59
C GLU A 202 -3.37 -16.91 0.09
N LEU A 203 -3.50 -16.61 1.38
CA LEU A 203 -2.40 -16.04 2.16
C LEU A 203 -1.38 -17.13 2.52
N PRO A 204 -0.08 -16.79 2.58
CA PRO A 204 0.93 -17.67 3.14
C PRO A 204 0.57 -18.15 4.54
N GLU A 205 0.94 -19.38 4.88
CA GLU A 205 0.57 -20.03 6.14
C GLU A 205 0.99 -19.22 7.38
N TYR A 206 2.09 -18.48 7.29
CA TYR A 206 2.58 -17.67 8.40
C TYR A 206 1.67 -16.49 8.78
N PHE A 207 0.65 -16.16 7.97
CA PHE A 207 -0.39 -15.20 8.36
C PHE A 207 -1.41 -15.80 9.33
N TYR A 208 -1.52 -17.13 9.41
CA TYR A 208 -2.56 -17.81 10.18
C TYR A 208 -2.02 -18.42 11.47
N LYS A 209 -2.88 -18.44 12.50
CA LYS A 209 -2.66 -19.23 13.72
C LYS A 209 -2.55 -20.72 13.35
N PRO A 210 -1.96 -21.57 14.22
CA PRO A 210 -1.96 -23.02 14.02
C PRO A 210 -3.37 -23.58 13.78
N ARG A 211 -3.53 -24.56 12.89
CA ARG A 211 -4.84 -25.07 12.46
C ARG A 211 -5.66 -25.64 13.62
N GLU A 212 -5.00 -26.16 14.65
CA GLU A 212 -5.60 -26.70 15.87
C GLU A 212 -6.33 -25.63 16.69
N SER A 213 -6.01 -24.36 16.47
CA SER A 213 -6.66 -23.23 17.12
C SER A 213 -7.87 -22.68 16.35
N TRP A 214 -8.15 -23.20 15.16
CA TRP A 214 -9.22 -22.68 14.31
C TRP A 214 -10.58 -23.15 14.80
N GLY A 215 -11.54 -22.24 14.84
CA GLY A 215 -12.95 -22.57 15.05
C GLY A 215 -13.55 -23.30 13.85
N VAL A 216 -14.60 -24.09 14.09
CA VAL A 216 -15.44 -24.64 13.01
C VAL A 216 -16.04 -23.47 12.23
N ASP A 217 -15.89 -23.50 10.91
CA ASP A 217 -16.37 -22.46 9.98
C ASP A 217 -15.83 -21.04 10.23
N GLU A 218 -14.68 -20.93 10.91
CA GLU A 218 -14.04 -19.64 11.13
C GLU A 218 -13.60 -19.03 9.80
N CYS A 219 -13.87 -17.74 9.56
CA CYS A 219 -13.43 -17.05 8.35
C CYS A 219 -11.94 -16.70 8.40
N TRP A 220 -11.34 -16.41 7.22
CA TRP A 220 -9.90 -16.18 7.09
C TRP A 220 -9.37 -15.09 8.02
N ILE A 221 -10.16 -14.04 8.25
CA ILE A 221 -9.79 -12.87 9.05
C ILE A 221 -9.65 -13.20 10.54
N ASN A 222 -10.45 -14.15 11.04
CA ASN A 222 -10.39 -14.59 12.45
C ASN A 222 -9.28 -15.63 12.67
N ARG A 223 -8.85 -16.32 11.60
CA ARG A 223 -7.71 -17.25 11.59
C ARG A 223 -6.35 -16.56 11.62
N LEU A 224 -6.28 -15.24 11.41
CA LEU A 224 -5.02 -14.49 11.39
C LEU A 224 -4.27 -14.59 12.73
N VAL A 225 -2.93 -14.50 12.72
CA VAL A 225 -2.08 -14.52 13.94
C VAL A 225 -2.29 -13.31 14.85
N TRP A 226 -3.11 -12.36 14.43
CA TRP A 226 -3.62 -11.26 15.22
C TRP A 226 -5.15 -11.20 15.08
N THR A 227 -5.81 -10.54 16.01
CA THR A 227 -7.26 -10.28 15.93
C THR A 227 -7.46 -8.89 15.32
N PRO A 228 -8.00 -8.73 14.11
CA PRO A 228 -8.09 -7.42 13.47
C PRO A 228 -9.07 -6.44 14.15
N SER A 229 -9.96 -6.94 15.01
CA SER A 229 -10.84 -6.12 15.85
C SER A 229 -10.15 -5.57 17.10
N GLU A 230 -9.04 -6.18 17.52
CA GLU A 230 -8.15 -5.58 18.52
C GLU A 230 -7.39 -4.47 17.80
N ASN A 231 -7.49 -3.23 18.28
CA ASN A 231 -6.85 -2.04 17.67
C ASN A 231 -5.32 -2.04 17.90
N LEU A 232 -4.65 -3.12 17.49
CA LEU A 232 -3.21 -3.32 17.57
C LEU A 232 -2.50 -2.45 16.55
N SER A 233 -1.29 -2.01 16.89
CA SER A 233 -0.43 -1.33 15.93
C SER A 233 0.12 -2.33 14.88
N TYR A 234 0.42 -1.84 13.68
CA TYR A 234 1.06 -2.67 12.66
C TYR A 234 2.40 -3.25 13.13
N THR A 235 3.15 -2.53 13.96
CA THR A 235 4.43 -3.03 14.51
C THR A 235 4.21 -4.31 15.33
N GLU A 236 3.18 -4.35 16.17
CA GLU A 236 2.84 -5.54 16.96
C GLU A 236 2.37 -6.69 16.06
N VAL A 237 1.54 -6.38 15.06
CA VAL A 237 1.08 -7.37 14.08
C VAL A 237 2.25 -7.98 13.32
N LYS A 238 3.18 -7.15 12.84
CA LYS A 238 4.38 -7.59 12.13
C LYS A 238 5.24 -8.52 12.98
N GLN A 239 5.41 -8.22 14.27
CA GLN A 239 6.12 -9.11 15.19
C GLN A 239 5.45 -10.49 15.30
N ARG A 240 4.11 -10.55 15.36
CA ARG A 240 3.37 -11.83 15.40
C ARG A 240 3.52 -12.62 14.09
N ILE A 241 3.49 -11.93 12.94
CA ILE A 241 3.72 -12.55 11.61
C ILE A 241 5.14 -13.15 11.56
N GLU A 242 6.17 -12.40 11.96
CA GLU A 242 7.55 -12.90 11.97
C GLU A 242 7.74 -14.09 12.91
N GLN A 243 7.14 -14.04 14.11
CA GLN A 243 7.16 -15.17 15.05
C GLN A 243 6.52 -16.42 14.43
N ARG A 244 5.36 -16.30 13.79
CA ARG A 244 4.72 -17.46 13.14
C ARG A 244 5.52 -17.94 11.94
N ARG A 245 6.11 -17.03 11.15
CA ARG A 245 6.97 -17.39 10.01
C ARG A 245 8.15 -18.27 10.44
N GLU A 246 8.79 -17.95 11.55
CA GLU A 246 9.87 -18.76 12.09
C GLU A 246 9.40 -20.17 12.48
N VAL A 247 8.22 -20.27 13.12
CA VAL A 247 7.64 -21.57 13.50
C VAL A 247 7.35 -22.42 12.25
N VAL A 248 6.69 -21.85 11.23
CA VAL A 248 6.39 -22.56 9.97
C VAL A 248 7.68 -23.06 9.30
N ARG A 249 8.73 -22.24 9.26
CA ARG A 249 10.02 -22.65 8.70
C ARG A 249 10.61 -23.88 9.40
N VAL A 250 10.57 -23.91 10.74
CA VAL A 250 11.09 -25.04 11.53
C VAL A 250 10.23 -26.30 11.34
N GLU A 251 8.90 -26.15 11.24
CA GLU A 251 7.98 -27.24 10.92
C GLU A 251 8.32 -27.88 9.56
N ASP A 252 8.52 -27.07 8.53
CA ASP A 252 8.90 -27.51 7.18
C ASP A 252 10.26 -28.24 7.15
N GLU A 253 11.27 -27.69 7.82
CA GLU A 253 12.59 -28.33 7.93
C GLU A 253 12.53 -29.69 8.63
N THR A 254 11.69 -29.81 9.66
CA THR A 254 11.52 -31.05 10.43
C THR A 254 10.84 -32.11 9.57
N VAL A 255 9.78 -31.76 8.85
CA VAL A 255 9.07 -32.65 7.93
C VAL A 255 10.01 -33.15 6.82
N ASN A 256 10.83 -32.26 6.25
CA ASN A 256 11.81 -32.64 5.23
C ASN A 256 12.85 -33.64 5.76
N LYS A 257 13.44 -33.39 6.93
CA LYS A 257 14.39 -34.32 7.58
C LYS A 257 13.77 -35.69 7.87
N MET A 258 12.51 -35.73 8.34
CA MET A 258 11.82 -36.98 8.60
C MET A 258 11.52 -37.78 7.33
N ASN A 259 11.31 -37.11 6.20
CA ASN A 259 11.11 -37.75 4.91
C ASN A 259 12.42 -38.31 4.35
N GLU A 260 13.55 -37.62 4.54
CA GLU A 260 14.88 -38.11 4.16
C GLU A 260 15.29 -39.37 4.94
N LEU A 261 14.96 -39.46 6.23
CA LEU A 261 15.28 -40.63 7.07
C LEU A 261 14.41 -41.87 6.77
N LYS A 262 13.34 -41.73 5.99
CA LYS A 262 12.45 -42.83 5.59
C LYS A 262 12.82 -43.43 4.22
N LEU A 263 13.81 -42.88 3.54
CA LEU A 263 14.39 -43.35 2.28
C LEU A 263 15.70 -44.11 2.53
#